data_AF-A0A4S2LH39-F1
#
_entry.id   AF-A0A4S2LH39-F1
#
_cell.length_a   1.000
_cell.length_b   1.000
_cell.length_c   1.000
_cell.angle_alpha   90.00
_cell.angle_beta   90.00
_cell.angle_gamma   90.00
#
_symmetry.space_group_name_H-M   'P 1'
#
loop_
_entity.id
_entity.type
_entity.pdbx_description
1 polymer ?
#
loop_
_entity_poly.entity_id
_entity_poly.type
_entity_poly.pdbx_seq_one_letter_code
_entity_poly.pdbx_strand_id
1 'polypeptide(L)'
;MASNALSLTTPTTNRACCQPDGPRDPLSVLICLNLALVHIRKGNTKECETLLNEVFTSGVHVLEGCYCLRAAASYVRAFQAFCENRIPDAMTFLRETVRLGNEEELHRLSASAFITMGQIYLNERNTGEGQKMISAAIHVANRLPDIGIQLWATALLKGVANLRGDTQEETRWFAEHDRYSKLVIHEHVRAISAPEHRLIEWLDGPLVDFPSTSGSVLL
;
A
#
# COMPACT_ATOMS: atom_id res chain seq x y z
N MET A 1 25.14 45.58 -0.64
CA MET A 1 25.26 44.33 -1.43
C MET A 1 24.76 43.20 -0.56
N ALA A 2 23.48 42.85 -0.70
CA ALA A 2 22.85 41.78 0.05
C ALA A 2 22.86 40.51 -0.80
N SER A 3 23.61 39.51 -0.37
CA SER A 3 23.67 38.21 -1.04
C SER A 3 22.51 37.35 -0.57
N ASN A 4 21.49 37.23 -1.41
CA ASN A 4 20.45 36.20 -1.30
C ASN A 4 21.08 34.82 -1.54
N ALA A 5 21.14 34.00 -0.50
CA ALA A 5 21.47 32.58 -0.59
C ALA A 5 20.33 31.75 0.00
N LEU A 6 19.18 31.77 -0.67
CA LEU A 6 18.12 30.76 -0.51
C LEU A 6 18.22 29.78 -1.68
N SER A 7 19.20 28.89 -1.64
CA SER A 7 19.25 27.71 -2.51
C SER A 7 18.50 26.54 -1.86
N LEU A 8 17.17 26.64 -1.84
CA LEU A 8 16.26 25.54 -1.48
C LEU A 8 16.08 24.57 -2.66
N THR A 9 17.14 23.87 -3.08
CA THR A 9 17.04 22.93 -4.22
C THR A 9 17.48 21.50 -3.94
N THR A 10 17.67 21.10 -2.68
CA THR A 10 17.73 19.66 -2.35
C THR A 10 16.45 19.24 -1.64
N PRO A 11 15.68 18.27 -2.18
CA PRO A 11 14.50 17.77 -1.50
C PRO A 11 14.92 17.20 -0.15
N THR A 12 14.35 17.72 0.93
CA THR A 12 14.63 17.37 2.33
C THR A 12 14.48 15.87 2.62
N THR A 13 13.68 15.15 1.81
CA THR A 13 13.55 13.69 1.86
C THR A 13 14.83 12.93 1.51
N ASN A 14 15.70 13.49 0.67
CA ASN A 14 17.00 12.87 0.34
C ASN A 14 17.93 12.84 1.56
N ARG A 15 17.81 13.82 2.47
CA ARG A 15 18.67 13.91 3.66
C ARG A 15 18.32 12.92 4.77
N ALA A 16 17.08 12.42 4.83
CA ALA A 16 16.66 11.47 5.86
C ALA A 16 17.12 10.03 5.57
N CYS A 17 17.32 9.67 4.29
CA CYS A 17 17.83 8.35 3.88
C CYS A 17 19.37 8.31 3.76
N CYS A 18 20.01 9.41 3.38
CA CYS A 18 21.43 9.42 3.04
C CYS A 18 22.33 9.73 4.25
N GLN A 19 22.38 8.83 5.24
CA GLN A 19 23.59 8.74 6.05
C GLN A 19 24.68 8.04 5.23
N PRO A 20 25.97 8.41 5.36
CA PRO A 20 27.06 7.83 4.55
C PRO A 20 27.14 6.30 4.63
N ASP A 21 26.63 5.73 5.71
CA ASP A 21 26.68 4.30 6.04
C ASP A 21 25.33 3.58 5.84
N GLY A 22 24.36 4.19 5.13
CA GLY A 22 23.03 3.62 4.89
C GLY A 22 22.07 3.66 6.12
N PRO A 23 20.90 2.99 6.06
CA PRO A 23 19.93 2.98 7.16
C PRO A 23 20.41 2.10 8.32
N ARG A 24 20.39 2.63 9.55
CA ARG A 24 20.96 1.98 10.74
C ARG A 24 19.94 1.53 11.78
N ASP A 25 18.73 2.04 11.68
CA ASP A 25 17.65 1.81 12.64
C ASP A 25 16.30 1.55 11.94
N PRO A 26 15.29 1.00 12.64
CA PRO A 26 13.97 0.69 12.08
C PRO A 26 13.29 1.84 11.35
N LEU A 27 13.41 3.07 11.85
CA LEU A 27 12.77 4.24 11.26
C LEU A 27 13.47 4.61 9.94
N SER A 28 14.81 4.62 9.92
CA SER A 28 15.56 4.89 8.69
C SER A 28 15.24 3.87 7.58
N VAL A 29 15.12 2.58 7.90
CA VAL A 29 14.70 1.55 6.94
C VAL A 29 13.29 1.84 6.41
N LEU A 30 12.34 2.14 7.30
CA LEU A 30 10.97 2.46 6.91
C LEU A 30 10.91 3.68 5.98
N ILE A 31 11.71 4.72 6.25
CA ILE A 31 11.81 5.91 5.38
C ILE A 31 12.37 5.50 4.01
N CYS A 32 13.45 4.72 3.96
CA CYS A 32 14.03 4.24 2.71
C CYS A 32 13.01 3.42 1.88
N LEU A 33 12.26 2.51 2.50
CA LEU A 33 11.25 1.71 1.79
C LEU A 33 10.13 2.57 1.20
N ASN A 34 9.65 3.57 1.95
CA ASN A 34 8.64 4.50 1.44
C ASN A 34 9.19 5.40 0.32
N LEU A 35 10.43 5.86 0.44
CA LEU A 35 11.10 6.64 -0.60
C LEU A 35 11.33 5.80 -1.87
N ALA A 36 11.66 4.51 -1.74
CA ALA A 36 11.74 3.58 -2.86
C ALA A 36 10.39 3.47 -3.60
N LEU A 37 9.26 3.37 -2.90
CA LEU A 37 7.93 3.38 -3.52
C LEU A 37 7.66 4.68 -4.29
N VAL A 38 8.14 5.83 -3.80
CA VAL A 38 8.07 7.11 -4.53
C VAL A 38 8.93 7.07 -5.79
N HIS A 39 10.15 6.53 -5.72
CA HIS A 39 11.01 6.37 -6.89
C HIS A 39 10.40 5.45 -7.94
N ILE A 40 9.79 4.33 -7.53
CA ILE A 40 9.05 3.44 -8.43
C ILE A 40 7.93 4.20 -9.15
N ARG A 41 7.09 4.96 -8.42
CA ARG A 41 6.01 5.76 -9.03
C ARG A 41 6.51 6.82 -10.01
N LYS A 42 7.69 7.39 -9.78
CA LYS A 42 8.31 8.39 -10.66
C LYS A 42 9.04 7.79 -11.85
N GLY A 43 9.26 6.47 -11.89
CA GLY A 43 10.10 5.83 -12.89
C GLY A 43 11.61 6.05 -12.68
N ASN A 44 12.01 6.48 -11.48
CA ASN A 44 13.41 6.71 -11.11
C ASN A 44 14.07 5.38 -10.73
N THR A 45 14.28 4.50 -11.72
CA THR A 45 14.75 3.12 -11.51
C THR A 45 16.12 3.07 -10.85
N LYS A 46 17.05 3.94 -11.28
CA LYS A 46 18.42 3.97 -10.75
C LYS A 46 18.45 4.34 -9.27
N GLU A 47 17.75 5.41 -8.88
CA GLU A 47 17.68 5.85 -7.49
C GLU A 47 16.97 4.81 -6.61
N CYS A 48 15.91 4.17 -7.13
CA CYS A 48 15.23 3.09 -6.43
C CYS A 48 16.16 1.89 -6.17
N GLU A 49 16.90 1.46 -7.19
CA GLU A 49 17.83 0.33 -7.09
C GLU A 49 18.97 0.63 -6.10
N THR A 50 19.56 1.84 -6.16
CA THR A 50 20.58 2.26 -5.20
C THR A 50 20.05 2.22 -3.77
N LEU A 51 18.89 2.83 -3.52
CA LEU A 51 18.30 2.91 -2.19
C LEU A 51 17.94 1.52 -1.63
N LEU A 52 17.35 0.65 -2.46
CA LEU A 52 17.04 -0.71 -2.03
C LEU A 52 18.31 -1.52 -1.79
N ASN A 53 19.36 -1.35 -2.59
CA ASN A 53 20.64 -2.02 -2.33
C ASN A 53 21.26 -1.57 -1.00
N GLU A 54 21.16 -0.30 -0.63
CA GLU A 54 21.58 0.18 0.71
C GLU A 54 20.76 -0.46 1.84
N VAL A 55 19.43 -0.58 1.69
CA VAL A 55 18.57 -1.26 2.68
C VAL A 55 18.98 -2.73 2.87
N PHE A 56 19.25 -3.44 1.77
CA PHE A 56 19.60 -4.87 1.80
C PHE A 56 21.08 -5.15 2.10
N THR A 57 21.93 -4.12 2.20
CA THR A 57 23.36 -4.26 2.56
C THR A 57 23.64 -3.67 3.93
N SER A 58 23.42 -2.36 4.07
CA SER A 58 23.74 -1.61 5.28
C SER A 58 22.64 -1.72 6.35
N GLY A 59 21.39 -1.91 5.94
CA GLY A 59 20.24 -2.10 6.83
C GLY A 59 19.97 -3.55 7.22
N VAL A 60 20.81 -4.50 6.81
CA VAL A 60 20.54 -5.95 6.96
C VAL A 60 20.34 -6.36 8.42
N HIS A 61 21.13 -5.80 9.35
CA HIS A 61 21.00 -6.09 10.79
C HIS A 61 19.64 -5.64 11.35
N VAL A 62 19.05 -4.58 10.80
CA VAL A 62 17.71 -4.11 11.16
C VAL A 62 16.65 -5.07 10.63
N LEU A 63 16.81 -5.54 9.38
CA LEU A 63 15.89 -6.49 8.76
C LEU A 63 15.92 -7.86 9.45
N GLU A 64 17.09 -8.32 9.90
CA GLU A 64 17.24 -9.55 10.67
C GLU A 64 16.55 -9.47 12.04
N GLY A 65 16.58 -8.29 12.66
CA GLY A 65 15.94 -8.05 13.96
C GLY A 65 14.43 -7.80 13.91
N CYS A 66 13.82 -7.63 12.73
CA CYS A 66 12.41 -7.27 12.61
C CYS A 66 11.74 -7.93 11.38
N TYR A 67 10.94 -8.97 11.64
CA TYR A 67 10.20 -9.69 10.60
C TYR A 67 9.23 -8.78 9.83
N CYS A 68 8.60 -7.82 10.51
CA CYS A 68 7.71 -6.85 9.88
C CYS A 68 8.42 -5.98 8.84
N LEU A 69 9.60 -5.44 9.18
CA LEU A 69 10.40 -4.65 8.24
C LEU A 69 10.96 -5.51 7.12
N ARG A 70 11.36 -6.76 7.42
CA ARG A 70 11.79 -7.71 6.40
C ARG A 70 10.68 -8.03 5.40
N ALA A 71 9.45 -8.22 5.87
CA ALA A 71 8.29 -8.44 5.00
C ALA A 71 8.05 -7.22 4.10
N ALA A 72 8.08 -6.01 4.66
CA ALA A 72 7.93 -4.78 3.90
C ALA A 72 9.05 -4.59 2.87
N ALA A 73 10.31 -4.86 3.24
CA ALA A 73 11.45 -4.76 2.34
C ALA A 73 11.35 -5.76 1.19
N SER A 74 10.99 -7.01 1.48
CA SER A 74 10.70 -8.02 0.46
C SER A 74 9.59 -7.56 -0.48
N TYR A 75 8.49 -7.00 0.04
CA TYR A 75 7.40 -6.53 -0.81
C TYR A 75 7.83 -5.41 -1.76
N VAL A 76 8.55 -4.40 -1.24
CA VAL A 76 9.02 -3.27 -2.07
C VAL A 76 10.00 -3.73 -3.13
N ARG A 77 10.93 -4.64 -2.79
CA ARG A 77 11.85 -5.26 -3.76
C ARG A 77 11.10 -6.07 -4.82
N ALA A 78 10.05 -6.78 -4.43
CA ALA A 78 9.21 -7.50 -5.37
C ALA A 78 8.48 -6.56 -6.34
N PHE A 79 7.94 -5.45 -5.81
CA PHE A 79 7.22 -4.46 -6.60
C PHE A 79 8.15 -3.75 -7.59
N GLN A 80 9.39 -3.44 -7.18
CA GLN A 80 10.42 -2.95 -8.08
C GLN A 80 10.68 -3.95 -9.22
N ALA A 81 10.97 -5.21 -8.88
CA ALA A 81 11.24 -6.26 -9.88
C ALA A 81 10.05 -6.46 -10.83
N PHE A 82 8.81 -6.38 -10.32
CA PHE A 82 7.60 -6.43 -11.13
C PHE A 82 7.54 -5.26 -12.13
N CYS A 83 7.79 -4.02 -11.70
CA CYS A 83 7.82 -2.86 -12.57
C CYS A 83 8.94 -2.93 -13.64
N GLU A 84 10.05 -3.60 -13.32
CA GLU A 84 11.18 -3.82 -14.24
C GLU A 84 11.03 -5.10 -15.09
N ASN A 85 9.88 -5.78 -15.02
CA ASN A 85 9.59 -7.03 -15.72
C ASN A 85 10.55 -8.20 -15.38
N ARG A 86 11.18 -8.16 -14.19
CA ARG A 86 11.98 -9.26 -13.61
C ARG A 86 11.07 -10.22 -12.84
N ILE A 87 10.22 -10.93 -13.58
CA ILE A 87 9.15 -11.76 -13.01
C ILE A 87 9.65 -12.85 -12.03
N PRO A 88 10.74 -13.59 -12.29
CA PRO A 88 11.24 -14.60 -11.35
C PRO A 88 11.65 -14.00 -9.99
N ASP A 89 12.31 -12.84 -10.01
CA ASP A 89 12.71 -12.11 -8.80
C ASP A 89 11.49 -11.61 -8.05
N ALA A 90 10.53 -10.99 -8.76
CA ALA A 90 9.29 -10.51 -8.19
C ALA A 90 8.54 -11.64 -7.46
N MET A 91 8.37 -12.79 -8.10
CA MET A 91 7.68 -13.95 -7.50
C MET A 91 8.42 -14.49 -6.27
N THR A 92 9.75 -14.49 -6.27
CA THR A 92 10.55 -14.93 -5.12
C THR A 92 10.29 -14.03 -3.91
N PHE A 93 10.38 -12.71 -4.09
CA PHE A 93 10.15 -11.76 -3.00
C PHE A 93 8.67 -11.66 -2.57
N LEU A 94 7.70 -11.85 -3.47
CA LEU A 94 6.28 -11.91 -3.12
C LEU A 94 5.98 -13.12 -2.22
N ARG A 95 6.55 -14.29 -2.52
CA ARG A 95 6.41 -15.48 -1.69
C ARG A 95 7.00 -15.27 -0.30
N GLU A 96 8.17 -14.66 -0.21
CA GLU A 96 8.78 -14.32 1.07
C GLU A 96 7.94 -13.30 1.85
N THR A 97 7.37 -12.30 1.17
CA THR A 97 6.43 -11.35 1.77
C THR A 97 5.23 -12.06 2.41
N VAL A 98 4.62 -13.02 1.70
CA VAL A 98 3.48 -13.80 2.23
C VAL A 98 3.91 -14.68 3.40
N ARG A 99 5.08 -15.34 3.32
CA ARG A 99 5.60 -16.18 4.40
C ARG A 99 5.76 -15.37 5.69
N LEU A 100 6.47 -14.25 5.62
CA LEU A 100 6.69 -13.36 6.76
C LEU A 100 5.41 -12.67 7.22
N GLY A 101 4.57 -12.26 6.28
CA GLY A 101 3.30 -11.60 6.60
C GLY A 101 2.30 -12.53 7.28
N ASN A 102 2.37 -13.84 7.05
CA ASN A 102 1.56 -14.80 7.79
C ASN A 102 2.13 -15.06 9.19
N GLU A 103 3.47 -15.08 9.35
CA GLU A 103 4.13 -15.23 10.67
C GLU A 103 3.81 -14.06 11.60
N GLU A 104 3.77 -12.85 11.07
CA GLU A 104 3.56 -11.60 11.83
C GLU A 104 2.13 -11.03 11.70
N GLU A 105 1.19 -11.80 11.16
CA GLU A 105 -0.22 -11.40 10.95
C GLU A 105 -0.40 -10.07 10.17
N LEU A 106 0.52 -9.76 9.25
CA LEU A 106 0.49 -8.59 8.36
C LEU A 106 -0.48 -8.80 7.20
N HIS A 107 -1.75 -9.04 7.51
CA HIS A 107 -2.81 -9.39 6.55
C HIS A 107 -2.91 -8.43 5.37
N ARG A 108 -2.76 -7.11 5.62
CA ARG A 108 -2.79 -6.08 4.58
C ARG A 108 -1.66 -6.26 3.56
N LEU A 109 -0.47 -6.60 4.04
CA LEU A 109 0.71 -6.83 3.21
C LEU A 109 0.60 -8.16 2.45
N SER A 110 0.16 -9.23 3.12
CA SER A 110 -0.11 -10.53 2.48
C SER A 110 -1.16 -10.41 1.37
N ALA A 111 -2.26 -9.69 1.61
CA ALA A 111 -3.29 -9.45 0.59
C ALA A 111 -2.71 -8.67 -0.62
N SER A 112 -1.89 -7.65 -0.38
CA SER A 112 -1.22 -6.88 -1.45
C SER A 112 -0.25 -7.74 -2.27
N ALA A 113 0.46 -8.67 -1.62
CA ALA A 113 1.33 -9.62 -2.28
C ALA A 113 0.55 -10.61 -3.15
N PHE A 114 -0.57 -11.16 -2.65
CA PHE A 114 -1.47 -12.01 -3.43
C PHE A 114 -2.05 -11.29 -4.65
N ILE A 115 -2.46 -10.03 -4.50
CA ILE A 115 -2.94 -9.23 -5.64
C ILE A 115 -1.85 -9.07 -6.70
N THR A 116 -0.62 -8.75 -6.28
CA THR A 116 0.51 -8.55 -7.20
C THR A 116 0.87 -9.85 -7.93
N MET A 117 0.93 -10.99 -7.23
CA MET A 117 1.11 -12.31 -7.86
C MET A 117 -0.03 -12.64 -8.84
N GLY A 118 -1.27 -12.30 -8.46
CA GLY A 118 -2.43 -12.44 -9.33
C GLY A 118 -2.27 -11.67 -10.63
N GLN A 119 -1.88 -10.39 -10.57
CA GLN A 119 -1.62 -9.57 -11.74
C GLN A 119 -0.51 -10.14 -12.64
N ILE A 120 0.58 -10.65 -12.06
CA ILE A 120 1.65 -11.34 -12.80
C ILE A 120 1.06 -12.50 -13.61
N TYR A 121 0.32 -13.41 -12.96
CA TYR A 121 -0.29 -14.55 -13.66
C TYR A 121 -1.27 -14.13 -14.75
N LEU A 122 -2.05 -13.07 -14.54
CA LEU A 122 -2.95 -12.55 -15.57
C LEU A 122 -2.20 -11.98 -16.78
N ASN A 123 -1.08 -11.29 -16.55
CA ASN A 123 -0.21 -10.78 -17.63
C ASN A 123 0.41 -11.94 -18.44
N GLU A 124 0.73 -13.05 -17.77
CA GLU A 124 1.21 -14.29 -18.41
C GLU A 124 0.09 -15.14 -19.03
N ARG A 125 -1.16 -14.63 -19.07
CA ARG A 125 -2.36 -15.32 -19.57
C ARG A 125 -2.73 -16.59 -18.78
N ASN A 126 -2.20 -16.76 -17.58
CA ASN A 126 -2.57 -17.82 -16.66
C ASN A 126 -3.74 -17.36 -15.76
N THR A 127 -4.94 -17.34 -16.34
CA THR A 127 -6.16 -16.88 -15.65
C THR A 127 -6.53 -17.75 -14.44
N GLY A 128 -6.19 -19.05 -14.47
CA GLY A 128 -6.47 -19.98 -13.37
C GLY A 128 -5.67 -19.65 -12.10
N GLU A 129 -4.35 -19.51 -12.22
CA GLU A 129 -3.51 -19.13 -11.07
C GLU A 129 -3.76 -17.68 -10.66
N GLY A 130 -3.99 -16.77 -11.62
CA GLY A 130 -4.40 -15.40 -11.34
C GLY A 130 -5.64 -15.32 -10.47
N GLN A 131 -6.69 -16.07 -10.81
CA GLN A 131 -7.92 -16.14 -10.01
C GLN A 131 -7.67 -16.68 -8.61
N LYS A 132 -6.89 -17.76 -8.47
CA LYS A 132 -6.58 -18.36 -7.16
C LYS A 132 -5.91 -17.35 -6.24
N MET A 133 -4.91 -16.63 -6.75
CA MET A 133 -4.19 -15.62 -5.96
C MET A 133 -5.11 -14.46 -5.56
N ILE A 134 -5.88 -13.90 -6.49
CA ILE A 134 -6.75 -12.76 -6.17
C ILE A 134 -7.92 -13.18 -5.25
N SER A 135 -8.40 -14.42 -5.39
CA SER A 135 -9.42 -15.00 -4.49
C SER A 135 -8.89 -15.13 -3.05
N ALA A 136 -7.63 -15.53 -2.89
CA ALA A 136 -6.97 -15.52 -1.58
C ALA A 136 -6.86 -14.08 -1.03
N ALA A 137 -6.51 -13.11 -1.87
CA ALA A 137 -6.42 -11.72 -1.46
C ALA A 137 -7.77 -11.16 -0.96
N ILE A 138 -8.87 -11.34 -1.71
CA ILE A 138 -10.18 -10.82 -1.28
C ILE A 138 -10.67 -11.51 0.00
N HIS A 139 -10.34 -12.79 0.19
CA HIS A 139 -10.69 -13.50 1.40
C HIS A 139 -10.03 -12.89 2.64
N VAL A 140 -8.75 -12.50 2.54
CA VAL A 140 -8.04 -11.76 3.59
C VAL A 140 -8.60 -10.34 3.73
N ALA A 141 -8.79 -9.64 2.61
CA ALA A 141 -9.24 -8.24 2.59
C ALA A 141 -10.65 -8.05 3.21
N ASN A 142 -11.56 -9.00 3.04
CA ASN A 142 -12.90 -8.93 3.63
C ASN A 142 -12.90 -9.01 5.17
N ARG A 143 -11.79 -9.43 5.78
CA ARG A 143 -11.60 -9.43 7.24
C ARG A 143 -10.98 -8.13 7.75
N LEU A 144 -10.54 -7.26 6.85
CA LEU A 144 -9.88 -6.00 7.17
C LEU A 144 -10.85 -4.83 6.93
N PRO A 145 -10.80 -3.77 7.75
CA PRO A 145 -11.49 -2.52 7.46
C PRO A 145 -10.73 -1.69 6.40
N ASP A 146 -10.26 -2.33 5.32
CA ASP A 146 -9.52 -1.70 4.24
C ASP A 146 -10.28 -1.81 2.91
N ILE A 147 -11.05 -0.76 2.63
CA ILE A 147 -11.86 -0.69 1.41
C ILE A 147 -10.99 -0.56 0.15
N GLY A 148 -9.77 -0.02 0.26
CA GLY A 148 -8.86 0.13 -0.88
C GLY A 148 -8.41 -1.22 -1.44
N ILE A 149 -8.01 -2.14 -0.57
CA ILE A 149 -7.63 -3.50 -0.99
C ILE A 149 -8.85 -4.28 -1.52
N GLN A 150 -10.01 -4.12 -0.88
CA GLN A 150 -11.26 -4.73 -1.33
C GLN A 150 -11.65 -4.26 -2.75
N LEU A 151 -11.57 -2.96 -3.01
CA LEU A 151 -11.80 -2.38 -4.35
C LEU A 151 -10.79 -2.91 -5.38
N TRP A 152 -9.51 -2.99 -5.01
CA TRP A 152 -8.47 -3.50 -5.92
C TRP A 152 -8.71 -4.97 -6.29
N ALA A 153 -8.95 -5.83 -5.30
CA ALA A 153 -9.19 -7.24 -5.54
C ALA A 153 -10.48 -7.50 -6.34
N THR A 154 -11.58 -6.82 -6.02
CA THR A 154 -12.85 -6.97 -6.77
C THR A 154 -12.75 -6.48 -8.21
N ALA A 155 -12.00 -5.39 -8.47
CA ALA A 155 -11.76 -4.92 -9.83
C ALA A 155 -11.02 -5.96 -10.68
N LEU A 156 -10.02 -6.62 -10.10
CA LEU A 156 -9.29 -7.67 -10.79
C LEU A 156 -10.14 -8.92 -11.00
N LEU A 157 -10.87 -9.39 -9.97
CA LEU A 157 -11.74 -10.57 -10.09
C LEU A 157 -12.82 -10.40 -11.16
N LYS A 158 -13.41 -9.21 -11.27
CA LYS A 158 -14.30 -8.86 -12.38
C LYS A 158 -13.59 -9.03 -13.73
N GLY A 159 -12.37 -8.49 -13.85
CA GLY A 159 -11.56 -8.64 -15.07
C GLY A 159 -11.23 -10.09 -15.40
N VAL A 160 -10.90 -10.91 -14.41
CA VAL A 160 -10.64 -12.34 -14.59
C VAL A 160 -11.89 -13.09 -15.07
N ALA A 161 -13.04 -12.82 -14.47
CA ALA A 161 -14.30 -13.43 -14.87
C ALA A 161 -14.65 -13.09 -16.33
N ASN A 162 -14.47 -11.83 -16.72
CA ASN A 162 -14.64 -11.40 -18.11
C ASN A 162 -13.67 -12.14 -19.06
N LEU A 163 -12.38 -12.24 -18.71
CA LEU A 163 -11.39 -12.99 -19.51
C LEU A 163 -11.74 -14.48 -19.65
N ARG A 164 -12.47 -15.07 -18.69
CA ARG A 164 -12.94 -16.46 -18.72
C ARG A 164 -14.29 -16.63 -19.42
N GLY A 165 -14.96 -15.54 -19.78
CA GLY A 165 -16.33 -15.57 -20.31
C GLY A 165 -17.39 -15.95 -19.27
N ASP A 166 -17.08 -15.82 -17.97
CA ASP A 166 -17.99 -16.14 -16.88
C ASP A 166 -18.82 -14.91 -16.47
N THR A 167 -19.94 -14.70 -17.18
CA THR A 167 -20.82 -13.54 -16.95
C THR A 167 -21.44 -13.54 -15.56
N GLN A 168 -21.67 -14.72 -14.95
CA GLN A 168 -22.24 -14.81 -13.62
C GLN A 168 -21.24 -14.32 -12.57
N GLU A 169 -20.00 -14.80 -12.65
CA GLU A 169 -18.93 -14.37 -11.75
C GLU A 169 -18.58 -12.89 -11.96
N GLU A 170 -18.58 -12.41 -13.21
CA GLU A 170 -18.37 -11.00 -13.53
C GLU A 170 -19.44 -10.10 -12.88
N THR A 171 -20.71 -10.46 -13.03
CA THR A 171 -21.83 -9.70 -12.46
C THR A 171 -21.75 -9.64 -10.93
N ARG A 172 -21.37 -10.77 -10.30
CA ARG A 172 -21.16 -10.83 -8.84
C ARG A 172 -20.06 -9.86 -8.39
N TRP A 173 -18.90 -9.91 -9.03
CA TRP A 173 -17.78 -9.04 -8.64
C TRP A 173 -18.04 -7.57 -8.97
N PHE A 174 -18.80 -7.29 -10.03
CA PHE A 174 -19.29 -5.95 -10.31
C PHE A 174 -20.18 -5.40 -9.19
N ALA A 175 -21.17 -6.18 -8.73
CA ALA A 175 -22.06 -5.77 -7.64
C ALA A 175 -21.29 -5.52 -6.34
N GLU A 176 -20.32 -6.38 -6.03
CA GLU A 176 -19.48 -6.23 -4.84
C GLU A 176 -18.57 -4.99 -4.93
N HIS A 177 -17.98 -4.74 -6.11
CA HIS A 177 -17.18 -3.55 -6.36
C HIS A 177 -18.00 -2.26 -6.24
N ASP A 178 -19.23 -2.25 -6.78
CA ASP A 178 -20.17 -1.13 -6.67
C ASP A 178 -20.56 -0.87 -5.20
N ARG A 179 -20.81 -1.93 -4.43
CA ARG A 179 -21.09 -1.84 -2.98
C ARG A 179 -19.95 -1.14 -2.24
N TYR A 180 -18.70 -1.57 -2.46
CA TYR A 180 -17.53 -0.94 -1.84
C TYR A 180 -17.35 0.51 -2.30
N SER A 181 -17.57 0.80 -3.57
CA SER A 181 -17.46 2.16 -4.12
C SER A 181 -18.46 3.12 -3.47
N LYS A 182 -19.72 2.69 -3.33
CA LYS A 182 -20.77 3.44 -2.62
C LYS A 182 -20.42 3.68 -1.16
N LEU A 183 -19.84 2.68 -0.49
CA LEU A 183 -19.39 2.83 0.90
C LEU A 183 -18.33 3.91 1.03
N VAL A 184 -17.29 3.92 0.18
CA VAL A 184 -16.26 4.98 0.20
C VAL A 184 -16.86 6.36 0.00
N ILE A 185 -17.78 6.50 -0.96
CA ILE A 185 -18.44 7.78 -1.26
C ILE A 185 -19.28 8.24 -0.06
N HIS A 186 -20.09 7.35 0.51
CA HIS A 186 -20.91 7.64 1.68
C HIS A 186 -20.06 8.09 2.87
N GLU A 187 -18.98 7.36 3.16
CA GLU A 187 -18.05 7.67 4.24
C GLU A 187 -17.35 9.01 4.02
N HIS A 188 -16.93 9.31 2.78
CA HIS A 188 -16.33 10.59 2.44
C HIS A 188 -17.32 11.74 2.63
N VAL A 189 -18.55 11.62 2.11
CA VAL A 189 -19.60 12.65 2.26
C VAL A 189 -19.93 12.87 3.74
N ARG A 190 -20.07 11.79 4.51
CA ARG A 190 -20.30 11.87 5.96
C ARG A 190 -19.16 12.59 6.66
N ALA A 191 -17.91 12.25 6.34
CA ALA A 191 -16.73 12.85 6.94
C ALA A 191 -16.63 14.34 6.63
N ILE A 192 -16.82 14.79 5.38
CA ILE A 192 -16.72 16.22 5.02
C ILE A 192 -17.92 17.05 5.48
N SER A 193 -19.06 16.40 5.73
CA SER A 193 -20.28 17.07 6.23
C SER A 193 -20.37 17.06 7.75
N ALA A 194 -19.36 16.53 8.44
CA ALA A 194 -19.34 16.41 9.90
C ALA A 194 -19.39 17.82 10.53
N PRO A 195 -20.37 18.12 11.41
CA PRO A 195 -20.51 19.45 11.98
C PRO A 195 -19.28 19.85 12.80
N GLU A 196 -18.51 18.90 13.32
CA GLU A 196 -17.27 19.10 14.08
C GLU A 196 -16.21 19.86 13.28
N HIS A 197 -16.25 19.86 11.94
CA HIS A 197 -15.34 20.69 11.12
C HIS A 197 -15.51 22.19 11.40
N ARG A 198 -16.65 22.62 11.93
CA ARG A 198 -16.88 24.01 12.37
C ARG A 198 -15.93 24.44 13.49
N LEU A 199 -15.32 23.51 14.23
CA LEU A 199 -14.30 23.82 15.23
C LEU A 199 -13.03 24.43 14.63
N ILE A 200 -12.75 24.17 13.35
CA ILE A 200 -11.59 24.74 12.66
C ILE A 200 -11.73 26.27 12.52
N GLU A 201 -12.97 26.75 12.39
CA GLU A 201 -13.30 28.18 12.21
C GLU A 201 -13.64 28.88 13.54
N TRP A 202 -13.65 28.16 14.66
CA TRP A 202 -13.97 28.70 15.97
C TRP A 202 -12.74 29.39 16.59
N LEU A 203 -12.65 30.70 16.37
CA LEU A 203 -11.54 31.54 16.85
C LEU A 203 -11.85 32.29 18.15
N ASP A 204 -13.13 32.54 18.45
CA ASP A 204 -13.59 33.22 19.66
C ASP A 204 -15.10 33.01 19.87
N GLY A 205 -15.61 33.26 21.09
CA GLY A 205 -17.03 33.13 21.45
C GLY A 205 -17.40 31.84 22.20
N PRO A 206 -18.69 31.64 22.55
CA PRO A 206 -19.13 30.43 23.25
C PRO A 206 -18.92 29.18 22.38
N LEU A 207 -18.73 28.03 23.04
CA LEU A 207 -18.48 26.75 22.38
C LEU A 207 -19.61 26.41 21.40
N VAL A 208 -19.28 25.86 20.23
CA VAL A 208 -20.28 25.44 19.23
C VAL A 208 -21.10 24.28 19.80
N ASP A 209 -22.41 24.48 19.96
CA ASP A 209 -23.33 23.40 20.35
C ASP A 209 -23.49 22.41 19.19
N PHE A 210 -22.94 21.20 19.38
CA PHE A 210 -23.17 20.10 18.45
C PHE A 210 -24.49 19.40 18.79
N PRO A 211 -25.31 19.03 17.79
CA PRO A 211 -26.47 18.19 18.04
C PRO A 211 -25.99 16.89 18.70
N SER A 212 -26.48 16.62 19.90
CA SER A 212 -26.12 15.42 20.69
C SER A 212 -26.45 14.17 19.90
N THR A 213 -25.44 13.54 19.30
CA THR A 213 -25.56 12.20 18.71
C THR A 213 -25.76 11.20 19.83
N SER A 214 -27.03 10.90 20.11
CA SER A 214 -27.43 9.76 20.93
C SER A 214 -27.00 8.48 20.21
N GLY A 215 -25.85 7.93 20.56
CA GLY A 215 -25.36 6.67 20.00
C GLY A 215 -23.94 6.35 20.45
N SER A 216 -23.84 5.49 21.46
CA SER A 216 -22.64 4.97 22.11
C SER A 216 -21.38 4.91 21.23
N VAL A 217 -20.38 5.71 21.58
CA VAL A 217 -18.97 5.37 21.35
C VAL A 217 -18.53 4.58 22.58
N LEU A 218 -18.58 3.25 22.50
CA LEU A 218 -17.79 2.40 23.39
C LEU A 218 -16.36 2.43 22.86
N LEU A 219 -15.47 3.04 23.64
CA LEU A 219 -14.02 2.87 23.56
C LEU A 219 -13.65 1.40 23.83
#